data_AF-A0A8J4UAA0-F1
#
_entry.id   AF-A0A8J4UAA0-F1
#
_cell.length_a   1.000
_cell.length_b   1.000
_cell.length_c   1.000
_cell.angle_alpha   90.00
_cell.angle_beta   90.00
_cell.angle_gamma   90.00
#
_symmetry.space_group_name_H-M   'P 1'
#
loop_
_entity.id
_entity.type
_entity.pdbx_description
1 polymer ?
#
loop_
_entity_poly.entity_id
_entity_poly.type
_entity_poly.pdbx_seq_one_letter_code
_entity_poly.pdbx_strand_id
1 'polypeptide(L)'
;MAGNLKKGGGLIGMMKDAFQPHHHLHHSHHQPGAVDKKTVEKCWKLMDKVVRLCQNPKLALKNSPPYILDLLPDTYQHLRTILSRYEGKMETLGDNEYFRVFMENLTKKTKQTISLFKEGKERMYEENSQPRRNLTKLSLIFSHMLAELKAIFPSGLFQGDNFRITKADAAEFWRRSFGDKTIVQWKVFRQALHEFHPISSGLEAMALKSTIDLTCNDYISVFEFDIFTRLFQ
;
A
#
# COMPACT_ATOMS: atom_id res chain seq x y z
N MET A 1 -6.96 -41.15 43.32
CA MET A 1 -8.25 -40.85 42.65
C MET A 1 -8.09 -39.56 41.87
N ALA A 2 -8.54 -39.57 40.60
CA ALA A 2 -9.00 -38.47 39.72
C ALA A 2 -8.27 -37.10 39.77
N GLY A 3 -7.93 -36.42 38.67
CA GLY A 3 -8.32 -36.50 37.28
C GLY A 3 -7.88 -35.20 36.56
N ASN A 4 -7.65 -35.30 35.26
CA ASN A 4 -7.23 -34.26 34.31
C ASN A 4 -8.10 -32.99 34.29
N LEU A 5 -7.51 -31.85 33.90
CA LEU A 5 -8.14 -30.87 32.99
C LEU A 5 -7.08 -29.97 32.32
N LYS A 6 -6.66 -30.39 31.12
CA LYS A 6 -6.04 -29.53 30.10
C LYS A 6 -7.05 -28.43 29.72
N LYS A 7 -6.70 -27.15 29.89
CA LYS A 7 -7.38 -26.05 29.18
C LYS A 7 -6.55 -25.66 27.97
N GLY A 8 -7.10 -25.90 26.79
CA GLY A 8 -6.53 -25.51 25.51
C GLY A 8 -6.48 -23.98 25.39
N GLY A 9 -5.29 -23.45 25.11
CA GLY A 9 -5.11 -22.08 24.62
C GLY A 9 -5.53 -22.02 23.15
N GLY A 10 -6.83 -21.87 22.91
CA GLY A 10 -7.37 -21.56 21.59
C GLY A 10 -6.99 -20.15 21.12
N LEU A 11 -7.17 -19.93 19.82
CA LEU A 11 -7.01 -18.73 18.96
C LEU A 11 -6.97 -17.31 19.56
N ILE A 12 -7.41 -17.09 20.80
CA ILE A 12 -7.44 -15.78 21.50
C ILE A 12 -6.03 -15.31 21.92
N GLY A 13 -5.08 -16.23 22.14
CA GLY A 13 -3.69 -15.86 22.47
C GLY A 13 -2.90 -15.23 21.31
N MET A 14 -3.27 -15.53 20.07
CA MET A 14 -2.54 -15.09 18.88
C MET A 14 -2.93 -13.67 18.40
N MET A 15 -4.02 -13.12 18.92
CA MET A 15 -4.41 -11.72 18.65
C MET A 15 -3.70 -10.73 19.59
N LYS A 16 -3.10 -11.18 20.69
CA LYS A 16 -2.51 -10.29 21.68
C LYS A 16 -1.15 -9.70 21.25
N ASP A 17 -0.40 -10.44 20.44
CA ASP A 17 0.91 -9.99 19.92
C ASP A 17 0.79 -9.12 18.65
N ALA A 18 -0.41 -8.99 18.08
CA ALA A 18 -0.67 -8.13 16.93
C ALA A 18 -1.09 -6.69 17.32
N PHE A 19 -1.27 -6.41 18.62
CA PHE A 19 -1.87 -5.16 19.10
C PHE A 19 -1.19 -4.62 20.37
N GLN A 20 0.12 -4.41 20.33
CA GLN A 20 0.72 -3.45 21.27
C GLN A 20 0.55 -2.02 20.72
N PRO A 21 -0.08 -1.11 21.48
CA PRO A 21 -0.13 0.29 21.10
C PRO A 21 1.26 0.90 21.33
N HIS A 22 1.99 1.14 20.25
CA HIS A 22 3.11 2.07 20.33
C HIS A 22 2.57 3.43 20.79
N HIS A 23 3.14 3.92 21.89
CA HIS A 23 2.86 5.20 22.49
C HIS A 23 2.64 6.30 21.45
N HIS A 24 1.59 7.08 21.69
CA HIS A 24 1.22 8.28 20.94
C HIS A 24 2.43 9.21 20.74
N LEU A 25 3.07 9.13 19.57
CA LEU A 25 3.78 10.27 19.02
C LEU A 25 2.79 11.06 18.19
N HIS A 26 2.73 12.37 18.47
CA HIS A 26 2.13 13.37 17.59
C HIS A 26 2.46 13.04 16.13
N HIS A 27 1.46 12.58 15.37
CA HIS A 27 1.55 12.56 13.91
C HIS A 27 1.54 14.02 13.45
N SER A 28 2.73 14.60 13.33
CA SER A 28 2.94 15.80 12.54
C SER A 28 2.34 15.52 11.16
N HIS A 29 1.52 16.46 10.67
CA HIS A 29 0.92 16.42 9.34
C HIS A 29 2.03 16.52 8.29
N HIS A 30 2.75 15.44 8.05
CA HIS A 30 3.79 15.37 7.03
C HIS A 30 3.09 15.13 5.70
N GLN A 31 2.86 16.21 4.96
CA GLN A 31 2.54 16.07 3.55
C GLN A 31 3.83 15.72 2.78
N PRO A 32 3.79 14.74 1.88
CA PRO A 32 4.94 14.39 1.06
C PRO A 32 5.46 15.63 0.29
N GLY A 33 6.78 15.84 0.29
CA GLY A 33 7.42 16.91 -0.47
C GLY A 33 7.32 16.70 -2.00
N ALA A 34 7.66 17.74 -2.77
CA ALA A 34 7.71 17.64 -4.23
C ALA A 34 8.67 16.54 -4.71
N VAL A 35 8.30 15.85 -5.77
CA VAL A 35 9.12 14.77 -6.36
C VAL A 35 9.96 15.31 -7.51
N ASP A 36 11.28 15.24 -7.37
CA ASP A 36 12.23 15.55 -8.44
C ASP A 36 12.81 14.28 -9.08
N LYS A 37 13.54 14.44 -10.20
CA LYS A 37 14.21 13.31 -10.89
C LYS A 37 15.14 12.53 -9.95
N LYS A 38 15.87 13.22 -9.06
CA LYS A 38 16.79 12.60 -8.10
C LYS A 38 16.05 11.67 -7.13
N THR A 39 14.86 12.05 -6.69
CA THR A 39 14.01 11.25 -5.82
C THR A 39 13.59 9.96 -6.51
N VAL A 40 13.22 10.03 -7.79
CA VAL A 40 12.85 8.84 -8.58
C VAL A 40 14.06 7.92 -8.80
N GLU A 41 15.22 8.47 -9.17
CA GLU A 41 16.46 7.70 -9.33
C GLU A 41 16.89 6.99 -8.03
N LYS A 42 16.75 7.66 -6.89
CA LYS A 42 17.00 7.06 -5.58
C LYS A 42 16.05 5.90 -5.30
N CYS A 43 14.77 6.05 -5.67
CA CYS A 43 13.78 5.00 -5.54
C CYS A 43 14.13 3.78 -6.40
N TRP A 44 14.56 3.99 -7.65
CA TRP A 44 15.02 2.92 -8.54
C TRP A 44 16.17 2.09 -7.94
N LYS A 45 17.16 2.74 -7.32
CA LYS A 45 18.27 2.05 -6.64
C LYS A 45 17.79 1.17 -5.49
N LEU A 46 16.74 1.59 -4.77
CA LEU A 46 16.14 0.80 -3.69
C LEU A 46 15.40 -0.41 -4.25
N MET A 47 14.61 -0.23 -5.32
CA MET A 47 13.90 -1.31 -6.00
C MET A 47 14.87 -2.38 -6.54
N ASP A 48 15.92 -1.94 -7.24
CA ASP A 48 16.98 -2.81 -7.75
C ASP A 48 17.68 -3.60 -6.64
N LYS A 49 17.91 -2.97 -5.47
CA LYS A 49 18.40 -3.69 -4.29
C LYS A 49 17.41 -4.75 -3.78
N VAL A 50 16.10 -4.47 -3.77
CA VAL A 50 15.07 -5.45 -3.38
C VAL A 50 15.04 -6.61 -4.37
N VAL A 51 15.11 -6.35 -5.68
CA VAL A 51 15.17 -7.38 -6.72
C VAL A 51 16.36 -8.31 -6.48
N ARG A 52 17.57 -7.76 -6.27
CA ARG A 52 18.76 -8.58 -5.98
C ARG A 52 18.61 -9.45 -4.73
N LEU A 53 18.00 -8.92 -3.67
CA LEU A 53 17.72 -9.71 -2.46
C LEU A 53 16.74 -10.86 -2.74
N CYS A 54 15.72 -10.60 -3.55
CA CYS A 54 14.69 -11.57 -3.92
C CYS A 54 15.17 -12.62 -4.95
N GLN A 55 16.26 -12.34 -5.68
CA GLN A 55 16.89 -13.28 -6.61
C GLN A 55 17.72 -14.37 -5.92
N ASN A 56 17.89 -14.31 -4.58
CA ASN A 56 18.63 -15.34 -3.86
C ASN A 56 17.96 -16.72 -4.06
N PRO A 57 18.66 -17.72 -4.64
CA PRO A 57 18.08 -19.04 -4.93
C PRO A 57 17.51 -19.75 -3.70
N LYS A 58 18.04 -19.49 -2.50
CA LYS A 58 17.55 -20.05 -1.24
C LYS A 58 16.13 -19.61 -0.89
N LEU A 59 15.65 -18.50 -1.45
CA LEU A 59 14.26 -18.11 -1.27
C LEU A 59 13.32 -19.05 -2.02
N ALA A 60 13.71 -19.61 -3.16
CA ALA A 60 12.84 -20.44 -3.99
C ALA A 60 11.46 -19.76 -4.23
N LEU A 61 11.48 -18.49 -4.65
CA LEU A 61 10.25 -17.76 -4.97
C LEU A 61 9.54 -18.44 -6.14
N LYS A 62 8.27 -18.83 -5.92
CA LYS A 62 7.42 -19.41 -6.95
C LYS A 62 7.01 -18.32 -7.94
N ASN A 63 7.04 -18.64 -9.23
CA ASN A 63 6.57 -17.74 -10.29
C ASN A 63 5.03 -17.74 -10.34
N SER A 64 4.41 -17.20 -9.30
CA SER A 64 2.97 -17.08 -9.15
C SER A 64 2.64 -15.70 -8.58
N PRO A 65 1.57 -15.04 -9.04
CA PRO A 65 1.14 -13.77 -8.49
C PRO A 65 0.91 -13.85 -6.96
N PRO A 66 1.33 -12.84 -6.16
CA PRO A 66 2.12 -11.66 -6.54
C PRO A 66 3.63 -11.97 -6.64
N TYR A 67 4.21 -11.87 -7.84
CA TYR A 67 5.62 -12.21 -8.08
C TYR A 67 6.51 -10.95 -8.12
N ILE A 68 7.19 -10.67 -7.01
CA ILE A 68 7.94 -9.41 -6.81
C ILE A 68 9.04 -9.15 -7.85
N LEU A 69 9.61 -10.21 -8.43
CA LEU A 69 10.66 -10.11 -9.43
C LEU A 69 10.15 -9.60 -10.79
N ASP A 70 8.84 -9.68 -11.05
CA ASP A 70 8.21 -9.03 -12.21
C ASP A 70 7.62 -7.67 -11.82
N LEU A 71 7.01 -7.58 -10.64
CA LEU A 71 6.30 -6.37 -10.18
C LEU A 71 7.22 -5.14 -10.09
N LEU A 72 8.45 -5.30 -9.57
CA LEU A 72 9.37 -4.16 -9.43
C LEU A 72 9.91 -3.67 -10.78
N PRO A 73 10.38 -4.55 -11.71
CA PRO A 73 10.68 -4.13 -13.09
C PRO A 73 9.50 -3.48 -13.81
N ASP A 74 8.29 -4.01 -13.66
CA ASP A 74 7.09 -3.42 -14.26
C ASP A 74 6.80 -2.02 -13.70
N THR A 75 6.92 -1.85 -12.38
CA THR A 75 6.77 -0.55 -11.72
C THR A 75 7.81 0.44 -12.24
N TYR A 76 9.07 0.00 -12.37
CA TYR A 76 10.15 0.81 -12.92
C TYR A 76 9.83 1.26 -14.36
N GLN A 77 9.41 0.34 -15.22
CA GLN A 77 9.11 0.63 -16.61
C GLN A 77 7.89 1.57 -16.75
N HIS A 78 6.89 1.42 -15.89
CA HIS A 78 5.75 2.32 -15.88
C HIS A 78 6.12 3.74 -15.39
N LEU A 79 6.95 3.84 -14.34
CA LEU A 79 7.50 5.13 -13.89
C LEU A 79 8.33 5.81 -15.00
N ARG A 80 9.14 5.06 -15.76
CA ARG A 80 9.84 5.61 -16.93
C ARG A 80 8.89 6.16 -17.98
N THR A 81 7.79 5.46 -18.23
CA THR A 81 6.77 5.90 -19.18
C THR A 81 6.15 7.22 -18.71
N ILE A 82 5.82 7.35 -17.43
CA ILE A 82 5.34 8.60 -16.82
C ILE A 82 6.39 9.70 -17.02
N LEU A 83 7.64 9.50 -16.58
CA LEU A 83 8.68 10.53 -16.72
C LEU A 83 8.89 11.00 -18.17
N SER A 84 8.79 10.09 -19.14
CA SER A 84 8.89 10.44 -20.57
C SER A 84 7.72 11.30 -21.04
N ARG A 85 6.49 11.05 -20.56
CA ARG A 85 5.31 11.88 -20.87
C ARG A 85 5.37 13.28 -20.26
N TYR A 86 6.12 13.43 -19.17
CA TYR A 86 6.30 14.70 -18.44
C TYR A 86 7.68 15.32 -18.67
N GLU A 87 8.39 14.95 -19.73
CA GLU A 87 9.63 15.60 -20.12
C GLU A 87 9.40 17.11 -20.36
N GLY A 88 10.26 17.94 -19.76
CA GLY A 88 10.07 19.40 -19.74
C GLY A 88 8.96 19.92 -18.81
N LYS A 89 8.18 19.04 -18.16
CA LYS A 89 7.06 19.38 -17.25
C LYS A 89 7.17 18.67 -15.89
N MET A 90 8.40 18.48 -15.43
CA MET A 90 8.67 17.76 -14.17
C MET A 90 8.12 18.47 -12.94
N GLU A 91 8.00 19.80 -12.96
CA GLU A 91 7.38 20.56 -11.87
C GLU A 91 5.90 20.17 -11.70
N THR A 92 5.14 20.13 -12.80
CA THR A 92 3.74 19.69 -12.79
C THR A 92 3.56 18.26 -12.27
N LEU A 93 4.43 17.33 -12.69
CA LEU A 93 4.41 15.96 -12.17
C LEU A 93 4.83 15.89 -10.70
N GLY A 94 5.86 16.65 -10.34
CA GLY A 94 6.47 16.67 -9.01
C GLY A 94 5.54 17.24 -7.94
N ASP A 95 4.62 18.14 -8.32
CA ASP A 95 3.64 18.76 -7.43
C ASP A 95 2.31 17.98 -7.35
N ASN A 96 2.06 17.06 -8.29
CA ASN A 96 0.87 16.22 -8.29
C ASN A 96 0.72 15.45 -6.97
N GLU A 97 -0.37 15.70 -6.24
CA GLU A 97 -0.59 15.16 -4.89
C GLU A 97 -0.50 13.64 -4.83
N TYR A 98 -1.18 12.95 -5.77
CA TYR A 98 -1.14 11.50 -5.84
C TYR A 98 0.28 10.97 -6.12
N PHE A 99 0.98 11.56 -7.09
CA PHE A 99 2.34 11.11 -7.44
C PHE A 99 3.33 11.29 -6.28
N ARG A 100 3.22 12.39 -5.52
CA ARG A 100 4.03 12.62 -4.31
C ARG A 100 3.78 11.54 -3.25
N VAL A 101 2.51 11.26 -2.94
CA VAL A 101 2.13 10.20 -1.98
C VAL A 101 2.61 8.83 -2.46
N PHE A 102 2.44 8.52 -3.74
CA PHE A 102 2.86 7.26 -4.34
C PHE A 102 4.39 7.05 -4.21
N MET A 103 5.18 8.06 -4.57
CA MET A 103 6.65 7.98 -4.55
C MET A 103 7.23 7.89 -3.14
N GLU A 104 6.63 8.60 -2.17
CA GLU A 104 6.98 8.43 -0.76
C GLU A 104 6.67 6.99 -0.30
N ASN A 105 5.48 6.49 -0.61
CA ASN A 105 5.07 5.15 -0.21
C ASN A 105 5.97 4.06 -0.84
N LEU A 106 6.29 4.18 -2.13
CA LEU A 106 7.18 3.24 -2.82
C LEU A 106 8.57 3.22 -2.18
N THR A 107 9.10 4.40 -1.82
CA THR A 107 10.36 4.52 -1.10
C THR A 107 10.28 3.89 0.29
N LYS A 108 9.17 4.07 1.02
CA LYS A 108 8.95 3.48 2.35
C LYS A 108 8.87 1.95 2.29
N LYS A 109 8.08 1.40 1.36
CA LYS A 109 7.89 -0.05 1.19
C LYS A 109 9.16 -0.77 0.70
N THR A 110 9.93 -0.16 -0.20
CA THR A 110 11.22 -0.70 -0.63
C THR A 110 12.24 -0.73 0.53
N LYS A 111 12.35 0.35 1.32
CA LYS A 111 13.18 0.37 2.53
C LYS A 111 12.73 -0.67 3.56
N GLN A 112 11.42 -0.79 3.80
CA GLN A 112 10.87 -1.79 4.71
C GLN A 112 11.24 -3.21 4.26
N THR A 113 11.16 -3.49 2.96
CA THR A 113 11.56 -4.78 2.40
C THR A 113 13.04 -5.04 2.62
N ILE A 114 13.91 -4.05 2.38
CA ILE A 114 15.36 -4.17 2.65
C ILE A 114 15.63 -4.44 4.14
N SER A 115 14.96 -3.72 5.05
CA SER A 115 15.09 -3.95 6.49
C SER A 115 14.61 -5.34 6.89
N LEU A 116 13.52 -5.83 6.30
CA LEU A 116 13.01 -7.18 6.54
C LEU A 116 14.06 -8.26 6.23
N PHE A 117 14.79 -8.13 5.12
CA PHE A 117 15.90 -9.04 4.80
C PHE A 117 17.05 -8.92 5.82
N LYS A 118 17.40 -7.71 6.23
CA LYS A 118 18.47 -7.45 7.21
C LYS A 118 18.17 -8.04 8.58
N GLU A 119 16.92 -7.93 9.03
CA GLU A 119 16.43 -8.40 10.33
C GLU A 119 16.10 -9.89 10.31
N GLY A 120 15.47 -10.36 9.23
CA GLY A 120 15.08 -11.76 9.05
C GLY A 120 16.26 -12.71 8.89
N LYS A 121 17.37 -12.27 8.27
CA LYS A 121 18.58 -13.07 8.02
C LYS A 121 18.22 -14.45 7.45
N GLU A 122 18.74 -15.54 8.04
CA GLU A 122 18.49 -16.92 7.58
C GLU A 122 17.01 -17.30 7.60
N ARG A 123 16.20 -16.72 8.49
CA ARG A 123 14.77 -17.00 8.56
C ARG A 123 14.03 -16.59 7.28
N MET A 124 14.59 -15.72 6.45
CA MET A 124 14.01 -15.39 5.14
C MET A 124 13.90 -16.60 4.21
N TYR A 125 14.78 -17.59 4.39
CA TYR A 125 14.86 -18.79 3.55
C TYR A 125 13.94 -19.92 4.04
N GLU A 126 13.42 -19.81 5.27
CA GLU A 126 12.42 -20.71 5.82
C GLU A 126 11.03 -20.34 5.27
N GLU A 127 10.44 -21.18 4.41
CA GLU A 127 9.18 -20.87 3.68
C GLU A 127 8.02 -20.45 4.61
N ASN A 128 7.93 -21.06 5.80
CA ASN A 128 6.84 -20.84 6.76
C ASN A 128 7.14 -19.78 7.83
N SER A 129 8.31 -19.15 7.80
CA SER A 129 8.70 -18.20 8.83
C SER A 129 7.90 -16.89 8.77
N GLN A 130 7.85 -16.16 9.88
CA GLN A 130 7.19 -14.86 9.92
C GLN A 130 7.81 -13.84 8.95
N PRO A 131 9.15 -13.71 8.83
CA PRO A 131 9.75 -12.82 7.84
C PRO A 131 9.36 -13.18 6.40
N ARG A 132 9.28 -14.48 6.08
CA ARG A 132 8.87 -14.92 4.75
C ARG A 132 7.40 -14.59 4.45
N ARG A 133 6.50 -14.79 5.41
CA ARG A 133 5.10 -14.35 5.31
C ARG A 133 4.99 -12.83 5.12
N ASN A 134 5.81 -12.06 5.83
CA ASN A 134 5.86 -10.61 5.68
C ASN A 134 6.35 -10.19 4.29
N LEU A 135 7.29 -10.92 3.68
CA LEU A 135 7.70 -10.69 2.30
C LEU A 135 6.54 -10.94 1.34
N THR A 136 5.77 -12.02 1.51
CA THR A 136 4.57 -12.27 0.69
C THR A 136 3.55 -11.14 0.81
N LYS A 137 3.32 -10.62 2.02
CA LYS A 137 2.46 -9.45 2.23
C LYS A 137 2.98 -8.20 1.52
N LEU A 138 4.29 -7.93 1.58
CA LEU A 138 4.91 -6.83 0.85
C LEU A 138 4.80 -6.99 -0.67
N SER A 139 4.96 -8.21 -1.20
CA SER A 139 4.74 -8.50 -2.61
C SER A 139 3.30 -8.18 -3.05
N LEU A 140 2.31 -8.51 -2.21
CA LEU A 140 0.91 -8.17 -2.47
C LEU A 140 0.69 -6.65 -2.49
N ILE A 141 1.27 -5.94 -1.53
CA ILE A 141 1.25 -4.46 -1.50
C ILE A 141 1.86 -3.87 -2.77
N PHE A 142 3.04 -4.35 -3.21
CA PHE A 142 3.64 -3.89 -4.47
C PHE A 142 2.74 -4.15 -5.68
N SER A 143 2.02 -5.28 -5.68
CA SER A 143 1.05 -5.59 -6.73
C SER A 143 -0.10 -4.58 -6.75
N HIS A 144 -0.65 -4.22 -5.58
CA HIS A 144 -1.71 -3.22 -5.49
C HIS A 144 -1.21 -1.83 -5.89
N MET A 145 -0.03 -1.44 -5.44
CA MET A 145 0.60 -0.16 -5.82
C MET A 145 0.79 -0.06 -7.33
N LEU A 146 1.27 -1.12 -8.00
CA LEU A 146 1.45 -1.12 -9.45
C LEU A 146 0.10 -1.03 -10.18
N ALA A 147 -0.91 -1.78 -9.72
CA ALA A 147 -2.25 -1.74 -10.31
C ALA A 147 -2.87 -0.35 -10.20
N GLU A 148 -2.76 0.27 -9.02
CA GLU A 148 -3.21 1.64 -8.77
C GLU A 148 -2.47 2.64 -9.67
N LEU A 149 -1.14 2.58 -9.71
CA LEU A 149 -0.35 3.49 -10.55
C LEU A 149 -0.75 3.41 -12.02
N LYS A 150 -0.95 2.19 -12.55
CA LYS A 150 -1.40 1.98 -13.95
C LYS A 150 -2.81 2.52 -14.18
N ALA A 151 -3.68 2.50 -13.18
CA ALA A 151 -5.04 2.99 -13.28
C ALA A 151 -5.13 4.52 -13.20
N ILE A 152 -4.27 5.15 -12.40
CA ILE A 152 -4.20 6.61 -12.26
C ILE A 152 -3.35 7.27 -13.36
N PHE A 153 -2.32 6.57 -13.86
CA PHE A 153 -1.48 7.01 -14.97
C PHE A 153 -1.59 6.08 -16.19
N PRO A 154 -2.78 5.90 -16.79
CA PRO A 154 -2.90 5.08 -17.99
C PRO A 154 -1.99 5.63 -19.10
N SER A 155 -1.16 4.75 -19.68
CA SER A 155 -0.17 5.12 -20.70
C SER A 155 0.82 6.24 -20.29
N GLY A 156 1.00 6.44 -18.98
CA GLY A 156 1.94 7.40 -18.38
C GLY A 156 1.40 8.82 -18.19
N LEU A 157 0.11 9.07 -18.46
CA LEU A 157 -0.51 10.40 -18.28
C LEU A 157 -1.47 10.36 -17.10
N PHE A 158 -1.41 11.37 -16.24
CA PHE A 158 -2.33 11.48 -15.11
C PHE A 158 -3.78 11.58 -15.61
N GLN A 159 -4.64 10.73 -15.06
CA GLN A 159 -6.09 10.69 -15.31
C GLN A 159 -6.87 10.45 -14.00
N GLY A 160 -6.24 10.72 -12.85
CA GLY A 160 -6.87 10.46 -11.55
C GLY A 160 -8.07 11.35 -11.24
N ASP A 161 -8.14 12.53 -11.85
CA ASP A 161 -9.26 13.48 -11.82
C ASP A 161 -10.47 13.00 -12.65
N ASN A 162 -10.21 12.18 -13.68
CA ASN A 162 -11.22 11.59 -14.56
C ASN A 162 -11.50 10.12 -14.26
N PHE A 163 -11.03 9.61 -13.12
CA PHE A 163 -11.22 8.22 -12.74
C PHE A 163 -12.71 7.88 -12.59
N ARG A 164 -13.14 6.76 -13.19
CA ARG A 164 -14.54 6.32 -13.16
C ARG A 164 -14.75 5.24 -12.12
N ILE A 165 -15.37 5.59 -11.00
CA ILE A 165 -15.88 4.61 -10.03
C ILE A 165 -17.03 3.82 -10.68
N THR A 166 -17.00 2.51 -10.49
CA THR A 166 -17.85 1.53 -11.17
C THR A 166 -19.29 1.55 -10.65
N LYS A 167 -19.47 1.69 -9.33
CA LYS A 167 -20.78 1.71 -8.68
C LYS A 167 -21.29 3.15 -8.61
N ALA A 168 -22.50 3.40 -9.12
CA ALA A 168 -23.06 4.76 -9.23
C ALA A 168 -23.17 5.46 -7.87
N ASP A 169 -23.72 4.77 -6.86
CA ASP A 169 -23.90 5.35 -5.51
C ASP A 169 -22.55 5.68 -4.85
N ALA A 170 -21.55 4.82 -5.04
CA ALA A 170 -20.18 5.07 -4.59
C ALA A 170 -19.54 6.26 -5.31
N ALA A 171 -19.75 6.37 -6.62
CA ALA A 171 -19.28 7.50 -7.42
C ALA A 171 -19.89 8.82 -6.95
N GLU A 172 -21.18 8.81 -6.60
CA GLU A 172 -21.87 9.98 -6.06
C GLU A 172 -21.32 10.38 -4.68
N PHE A 173 -21.12 9.41 -3.78
CA PHE A 173 -20.47 9.65 -2.49
C PHE A 173 -19.11 10.33 -2.67
N TRP A 174 -18.23 9.75 -3.48
CA TRP A 174 -16.87 10.30 -3.68
C TRP A 174 -16.91 11.72 -4.23
N ARG A 175 -17.73 11.96 -5.27
CA ARG A 175 -17.88 13.28 -5.87
C ARG A 175 -18.41 14.31 -4.88
N ARG A 176 -19.40 13.94 -4.06
CA ARG A 176 -19.99 14.84 -3.06
C ARG A 176 -19.03 15.17 -1.92
N SER A 177 -18.24 14.19 -1.47
CA SER A 177 -17.35 14.34 -0.32
C SER A 177 -15.98 14.92 -0.69
N PHE A 178 -15.44 14.61 -1.87
CA PHE A 178 -14.05 14.90 -2.24
C PHE A 178 -13.89 15.54 -3.62
N GLY A 179 -14.96 15.71 -4.41
CA GLY A 179 -14.89 16.30 -5.74
C GLY A 179 -14.12 15.42 -6.73
N ASP A 180 -13.11 16.01 -7.38
CA ASP A 180 -12.21 15.39 -8.36
C ASP A 180 -10.91 14.86 -7.73
N LYS A 181 -10.81 14.85 -6.39
CA LYS A 181 -9.62 14.35 -5.70
C LYS A 181 -9.36 12.89 -6.03
N THR A 182 -8.13 12.60 -6.42
CA THR A 182 -7.66 11.22 -6.67
C THR A 182 -7.31 10.47 -5.39
N ILE A 183 -6.92 11.18 -4.34
CA ILE A 183 -6.47 10.59 -3.08
C ILE A 183 -6.79 11.51 -1.91
N VAL A 184 -7.14 10.92 -0.76
CA VAL A 184 -7.45 11.66 0.48
C VAL A 184 -6.83 10.95 1.68
N GLN A 185 -6.52 11.69 2.75
CA GLN A 185 -6.03 11.09 3.99
C GLN A 185 -7.11 10.20 4.63
N TRP A 186 -6.72 9.09 5.24
CA TRP A 186 -7.63 8.18 5.94
C TRP A 186 -8.55 8.89 6.93
N LYS A 187 -8.02 9.86 7.70
CA LYS A 187 -8.83 10.61 8.67
C LYS A 187 -9.98 11.37 8.00
N VAL A 188 -9.71 12.00 6.86
CA VAL A 188 -10.69 12.75 6.07
C VAL A 188 -11.70 11.80 5.45
N PHE A 189 -11.21 10.70 4.85
CA PHE A 189 -12.07 9.66 4.28
C PHE A 189 -13.04 9.08 5.31
N ARG A 190 -12.51 8.68 6.49
CA ARG A 190 -13.30 8.10 7.58
C ARG A 190 -14.39 9.05 8.06
N GLN A 191 -14.09 10.34 8.21
CA GLN A 191 -15.07 11.33 8.67
C GLN A 191 -16.21 11.47 7.66
N ALA A 192 -15.89 11.64 6.38
CA ALA A 192 -16.90 11.72 5.33
C ALA A 192 -17.73 10.44 5.23
N LEU A 193 -17.10 9.26 5.28
CA LEU A 193 -17.81 7.99 5.22
C LEU A 193 -18.77 7.81 6.41
N HIS A 194 -18.36 8.22 7.62
CA HIS A 194 -19.17 8.11 8.83
C HIS A 194 -20.53 8.84 8.73
N GLU A 195 -20.60 9.93 7.96
CA GLU A 195 -21.84 10.69 7.75
C GLU A 195 -22.90 9.90 6.97
N PHE A 196 -22.47 8.91 6.16
CA PHE A 196 -23.35 8.08 5.33
C PHE A 196 -23.46 6.64 5.86
N HIS A 197 -22.36 6.11 6.36
CA HIS A 197 -22.22 4.77 6.93
C HIS A 197 -21.58 4.88 8.31
N PRO A 198 -22.40 4.95 9.38
CA PRO A 198 -21.90 5.12 10.73
C PRO A 198 -20.90 4.03 11.12
N ILE A 199 -19.74 4.47 11.59
CA ILE A 199 -18.66 3.63 12.11
C ILE A 199 -18.75 3.65 13.63
N SER A 200 -19.07 2.51 14.23
CA SER A 200 -19.50 2.36 15.63
C SER A 200 -18.34 2.42 16.62
N SER A 201 -17.12 2.09 16.21
CA SER A 201 -15.97 2.03 17.13
C SER A 201 -14.62 2.31 16.48
N GLY A 202 -13.60 2.55 17.32
CA GLY A 202 -12.22 2.66 16.88
C GLY A 202 -11.67 1.36 16.28
N LEU A 203 -12.04 0.20 16.83
CA LEU A 203 -11.61 -1.11 16.31
C LEU A 203 -12.20 -1.38 14.93
N GLU A 204 -13.47 -1.04 14.73
CA GLU A 204 -14.13 -1.12 13.42
C GLU A 204 -13.45 -0.20 12.41
N ALA A 205 -13.11 1.03 12.79
CA ALA A 205 -12.38 1.94 11.92
C ALA A 205 -11.01 1.38 11.50
N MET A 206 -10.29 0.71 12.41
CA MET A 206 -9.01 0.07 12.10
C MET A 206 -9.16 -1.12 11.16
N ALA A 207 -10.16 -1.96 11.38
CA ALA A 207 -10.47 -3.09 10.51
C ALA A 207 -10.85 -2.60 9.10
N LEU A 208 -11.71 -1.58 9.02
CA LEU A 208 -12.09 -0.93 7.78
C LEU A 208 -10.88 -0.37 7.05
N LYS A 209 -10.02 0.39 7.75
CA LYS A 209 -8.77 0.92 7.18
C LYS A 209 -7.93 -0.20 6.58
N SER A 210 -7.70 -1.30 7.32
CA SER A 210 -6.88 -2.42 6.83
C SER A 210 -7.47 -3.15 5.63
N THR A 211 -8.77 -2.96 5.37
CA THR A 211 -9.49 -3.56 4.23
C THR A 211 -9.43 -2.66 3.00
N ILE A 212 -9.53 -1.34 3.17
CA ILE A 212 -9.55 -0.37 2.06
C ILE A 212 -8.13 0.07 1.65
N ASP A 213 -7.25 0.33 2.61
CA ASP A 213 -5.87 0.83 2.40
C ASP A 213 -4.93 -0.30 1.91
N LEU A 214 -5.16 -0.73 0.67
CA LEU A 214 -4.45 -1.82 0.00
C LEU A 214 -2.95 -1.52 -0.18
N THR A 215 -2.61 -0.25 -0.35
CA THR A 215 -1.22 0.23 -0.49
C THR A 215 -0.53 0.53 0.86
N CYS A 216 -1.29 0.43 1.95
CA CYS A 216 -0.88 0.59 3.34
C CYS A 216 -0.14 1.91 3.60
N ASN A 217 -0.69 3.04 3.16
CA ASN A 217 -0.03 4.35 3.19
C ASN A 217 -0.76 5.41 4.03
N ASP A 218 -1.86 5.05 4.72
CA ASP A 218 -2.70 5.97 5.49
C ASP A 218 -3.48 7.00 4.63
N TYR A 219 -3.53 6.78 3.33
CA TYR A 219 -4.39 7.46 2.38
C TYR A 219 -5.37 6.45 1.77
N ILE A 220 -6.46 6.96 1.20
CA ILE A 220 -7.39 6.20 0.38
C ILE A 220 -7.43 6.86 -0.98
N SER A 221 -7.06 6.13 -2.02
CA SER A 221 -7.22 6.58 -3.40
C SER A 221 -8.62 6.28 -3.93
N VAL A 222 -9.02 7.01 -4.97
CA VAL A 222 -10.26 6.75 -5.72
C VAL A 222 -10.30 5.34 -6.29
N PHE A 223 -9.14 4.76 -6.61
CA PHE A 223 -8.98 3.39 -7.09
C PHE A 223 -9.19 2.36 -5.97
N GLU A 224 -8.58 2.54 -4.80
CA GLU A 224 -8.78 1.68 -3.63
C GLU A 224 -10.26 1.68 -3.21
N PHE A 225 -10.90 2.85 -3.25
CA PHE A 225 -12.32 3.00 -2.97
C PHE A 225 -13.22 2.28 -4.00
N ASP A 226 -12.92 2.37 -5.30
CA ASP A 226 -13.65 1.61 -6.32
C ASP A 226 -13.54 0.10 -6.08
N ILE A 227 -12.34 -0.41 -5.81
CA ILE A 227 -12.15 -1.83 -5.50
C ILE A 227 -12.99 -2.24 -4.29
N PHE A 228 -12.90 -1.49 -3.20
CA PHE A 228 -13.62 -1.80 -1.97
C PHE A 228 -15.14 -1.87 -2.20
N THR A 229 -15.71 -0.86 -2.83
CA THR A 229 -17.17 -0.78 -3.05
C THR A 229 -17.71 -1.83 -4.02
N ARG A 230 -16.86 -2.36 -4.91
CA ARG A 230 -17.22 -3.51 -5.76
C ARG A 230 -17.21 -4.84 -5.01
N LEU A 231 -16.35 -4.98 -4.01
CA LEU A 231 -16.24 -6.19 -3.20
C LEU A 231 -17.33 -6.30 -2.13
N PHE A 232 -17.79 -5.17 -1.61
CA PHE A 232 -18.73 -5.08 -0.48
C PHE A 232 -20.02 -4.32 -0.85
N GLN A 233 -20.59 -4.64 -2.02
CA GLN A 233 -21.82 -4.01 -2.53
C GLN A 233 -23.07 -4.31 -1.68
#